data_AF-A0A976FLI4-F1
#
_entry.id   AF-A0A976FLI4-F1
#
_cell.length_a   1.000
_cell.length_b   1.000
_cell.length_c   1.000
_cell.angle_alpha   90.00
_cell.angle_beta   90.00
_cell.angle_gamma   90.00
#
_symmetry.space_group_name_H-M   'P 1'
#
loop_
_entity.id
_entity.type
_entity.pdbx_description
1 polymer ?
#
loop_
_entity_poly.entity_id
_entity_poly.type
_entity_poly.pdbx_seq_one_letter_code
_entity_poly.pdbx_strand_id
1 'polypeptide(L)'
;MDFDATIERLNALKLQERGSNLNRNQHSAQLQHEVRRLQEESERRVQNQERQLQRWQQEMRQLQTRLEATEHQNKLLKAALGEVDTYRHQTETQQVVIEQLQTQVKQLRITNYRLQCVVQQNEPRGGQGFFLPPPPPDIF
;
A
#
# COMPACT_ATOMS: atom_id res chain seq x y z
N MET A 1 28.09 -24.68 95.03
CA MET A 1 26.94 -24.40 94.15
C MET A 1 27.13 -22.97 93.70
N ASP A 2 27.77 -22.78 92.55
CA ASP A 2 28.33 -21.50 92.15
C ASP A 2 27.24 -20.64 91.50
N PHE A 3 26.54 -19.92 92.36
CA PHE A 3 25.42 -19.06 91.99
C PHE A 3 25.85 -17.95 91.03
N ASP A 4 27.05 -17.39 91.24
CA ASP A 4 27.59 -16.31 90.40
C ASP A 4 27.85 -16.76 88.95
N ALA A 5 28.41 -17.96 88.76
CA ALA A 5 28.61 -18.54 87.42
C ALA A 5 27.28 -18.78 86.69
N THR A 6 26.21 -19.07 87.43
CA THR A 6 24.88 -19.26 86.87
C THR A 6 24.23 -17.93 86.45
N ILE A 7 24.42 -16.88 87.26
CA ILE A 7 23.92 -15.52 86.96
C ILE A 7 24.65 -14.94 85.74
N GLU A 8 25.98 -15.12 85.65
CA GLU A 8 26.77 -14.64 84.53
C GLU A 8 26.38 -15.34 83.22
N ARG A 9 26.16 -16.67 83.26
CA ARG A 9 25.69 -17.43 82.10
C ARG A 9 24.28 -17.01 81.66
N LEU A 10 23.38 -16.72 82.59
CA LEU A 10 22.04 -16.21 82.28
C LEU A 10 22.10 -14.82 81.63
N ASN A 11 22.99 -13.95 82.11
CA ASN A 11 23.19 -12.63 81.51
C ASN A 11 23.79 -12.72 80.10
N ALA A 12 24.76 -13.61 79.89
CA ALA A 12 25.34 -13.86 78.57
C ALA A 12 24.28 -14.37 77.59
N LEU A 13 23.42 -15.30 78.02
CA LEU A 13 22.31 -15.80 77.20
C LEU A 13 21.28 -14.71 76.90
N LYS A 14 20.92 -13.86 77.87
CA LYS A 14 20.00 -12.72 77.63
C LYS A 14 20.57 -11.67 76.68
N LEU A 15 21.88 -11.41 76.73
CA LEU A 15 22.56 -10.51 75.80
C LEU A 15 22.66 -11.12 74.39
N GLN A 16 22.95 -12.41 74.29
CA GLN A 16 22.96 -13.14 73.03
C GLN A 16 21.57 -13.20 72.40
N GLU A 17 20.52 -13.42 73.18
CA GLU A 17 19.13 -13.45 72.74
C GLU A 17 18.66 -12.06 72.31
N ARG A 18 19.01 -11.00 73.05
CA ARG A 18 18.77 -9.60 72.63
C ARG A 18 19.50 -9.26 71.34
N GLY A 19 20.78 -9.60 71.22
CA GLY A 19 21.57 -9.38 70.01
C GLY A 19 21.05 -10.16 68.80
N SER A 20 20.61 -11.40 69.01
CA SER A 20 20.00 -12.24 67.96
C SER A 20 18.64 -11.71 67.53
N ASN A 21 17.82 -11.24 68.46
CA ASN A 21 16.50 -10.66 68.17
C ASN A 21 16.62 -9.30 67.47
N LEU A 22 17.60 -8.47 67.84
CA LEU A 22 17.92 -7.22 67.13
C LEU A 22 18.39 -7.49 65.70
N ASN A 23 19.29 -8.45 65.51
CA ASN A 23 19.82 -8.80 64.18
C ASN A 23 18.74 -9.44 63.28
N ARG A 24 17.88 -10.29 63.86
CA ARG A 24 16.74 -10.90 63.15
C ARG A 24 15.67 -9.88 62.75
N ASN A 25 15.42 -8.88 63.59
CA ASN A 25 14.49 -7.78 63.29
C ASN A 25 15.05 -6.80 62.24
N GLN A 26 16.36 -6.56 62.23
CA GLN A 26 17.01 -5.76 61.19
C GLN A 26 16.98 -6.48 59.83
N HIS A 27 17.29 -7.78 59.81
CA HIS A 27 17.25 -8.57 58.59
C HIS A 27 15.81 -8.72 58.04
N SER A 28 14.80 -8.89 58.90
CA SER A 28 13.41 -8.95 58.45
C SER A 28 12.91 -7.61 57.91
N ALA A 29 13.27 -6.49 58.53
CA ALA A 29 12.97 -5.15 58.02
C ALA A 29 13.66 -4.89 56.67
N GLN A 30 14.93 -5.29 56.53
CA GLN A 30 15.67 -5.14 55.28
C GLN A 30 15.07 -5.98 54.14
N LEU A 31 14.65 -7.21 54.42
CA LEU A 31 13.91 -8.04 53.46
C LEU A 31 12.57 -7.44 53.07
N GLN A 32 11.82 -6.87 54.03
CA GLN A 32 10.54 -6.21 53.73
C GLN A 32 10.73 -4.98 52.84
N HIS A 33 11.78 -4.19 53.08
CA HIS A 33 12.13 -3.07 52.22
C HIS A 33 12.53 -3.51 50.81
N GLU A 34 13.31 -4.58 50.70
CA GLU A 34 13.72 -5.14 49.41
C GLU A 34 12.54 -5.71 48.62
N VAL A 35 11.63 -6.43 49.28
CA VAL A 35 10.39 -6.93 48.67
C VAL A 35 9.52 -5.78 48.18
N ARG A 36 9.33 -4.72 48.98
CA ARG A 36 8.58 -3.53 48.56
C ARG A 36 9.25 -2.86 47.36
N ARG A 37 10.57 -2.72 47.37
CA ARG A 37 11.34 -2.15 46.25
C ARG A 37 11.14 -2.94 44.96
N LEU A 38 11.23 -4.27 45.04
CA LEU A 38 11.00 -5.15 43.90
C LEU A 38 9.56 -5.12 43.40
N GLN A 39 8.58 -5.00 44.30
CA GLN A 39 7.18 -4.82 43.92
C GLN A 39 6.96 -3.51 43.15
N GLU A 40 7.47 -2.39 43.68
CA GLU A 40 7.40 -1.09 42.99
C GLU A 40 8.12 -1.12 41.63
N GLU A 41 9.27 -1.79 41.53
CA GLU A 41 9.99 -1.94 40.27
C GLU A 41 9.20 -2.80 39.27
N SER A 42 8.61 -3.91 39.73
CA SER A 42 7.75 -4.77 38.91
C SER A 42 6.55 -4.01 38.37
N GLU A 43 5.85 -3.26 39.22
CA GLU A 43 4.71 -2.42 38.83
C GLU A 43 5.12 -1.38 37.78
N ARG A 44 6.25 -0.71 37.95
CA ARG A 44 6.78 0.24 36.96
C ARG A 44 7.07 -0.44 35.62
N ARG A 45 7.64 -1.65 35.64
CA ARG A 45 7.92 -2.43 34.42
C ARG A 45 6.64 -2.82 33.70
N VAL A 46 5.62 -3.30 34.43
CA VAL A 46 4.30 -3.64 33.87
C VAL A 46 3.65 -2.40 33.24
N GLN A 47 3.60 -1.28 33.96
CA GLN A 47 3.02 -0.03 33.42
C GLN A 47 3.78 0.49 32.20
N ASN A 48 5.10 0.28 32.11
CA ASN A 48 5.87 0.64 30.92
C ASN A 48 5.56 -0.28 29.74
N GLN A 49 5.44 -1.59 29.98
CA GLN A 49 5.06 -2.55 28.94
C GLN A 49 3.65 -2.30 28.41
N GLU A 50 2.67 -2.03 29.29
CA GLU A 50 1.31 -1.67 28.89
C GLU A 50 1.29 -0.43 27.99
N ARG A 51 2.05 0.61 28.37
CA ARG A 51 2.18 1.82 27.54
C ARG A 51 2.81 1.54 26.19
N GLN A 52 3.81 0.65 26.12
CA GLN A 52 4.42 0.25 24.85
C GLN A 52 3.45 -0.55 23.97
N LEU A 53 2.70 -1.48 24.56
CA LEU A 53 1.68 -2.26 23.85
C LEU A 53 0.57 -1.36 23.29
N GLN A 54 0.12 -0.37 24.05
CA GLN A 54 -0.87 0.59 23.58
C GLN A 54 -0.36 1.40 22.38
N ARG A 55 0.91 1.85 22.41
CA ARG A 55 1.53 2.56 21.28
C ARG A 55 1.62 1.67 20.05
N TRP A 56 2.12 0.44 20.22
CA TRP A 56 2.17 -0.54 19.13
C TRP A 56 0.79 -0.75 18.52
N GLN A 57 -0.23 -0.95 19.35
CA GLN A 57 -1.59 -1.20 18.87
C GLN A 57 -2.16 0.01 18.10
N GLN A 58 -1.78 1.23 18.45
CA GLN A 58 -2.16 2.43 17.71
C GLN A 58 -1.41 2.50 16.37
N GLU A 59 -0.10 2.26 16.37
CA GLU A 59 0.73 2.23 15.15
C GLU A 59 0.25 1.17 14.17
N MET A 60 -0.07 -0.04 14.65
CA MET A 60 -0.62 -1.12 13.82
C MET A 60 -1.95 -0.74 13.18
N ARG A 61 -2.85 -0.09 13.95
CA ARG A 61 -4.12 0.39 13.40
C ARG A 61 -3.90 1.44 12.31
N GLN A 62 -2.99 2.38 12.53
CA GLN A 62 -2.65 3.39 11.52
C GLN A 62 -2.05 2.76 10.26
N LEU A 63 -1.13 1.81 10.41
CA LEU A 63 -0.54 1.09 9.28
C LEU A 63 -1.59 0.29 8.51
N GLN A 64 -2.50 -0.38 9.21
CA GLN A 64 -3.59 -1.14 8.59
C GLN A 64 -4.51 -0.22 7.77
N THR A 65 -4.93 0.92 8.32
CA THR A 65 -5.75 1.88 7.57
C THR A 65 -5.02 2.42 6.34
N ARG A 66 -3.72 2.70 6.46
CA ARG A 66 -2.91 3.14 5.31
C ARG A 66 -2.79 2.03 4.26
N LEU A 67 -2.59 0.79 4.67
CA LEU A 67 -2.54 -0.36 3.78
C LEU A 67 -3.86 -0.52 3.00
N GLU A 68 -5.00 -0.52 3.70
CA GLU A 68 -6.32 -0.61 3.09
C GLU A 68 -6.57 0.50 2.06
N ALA A 69 -6.17 1.74 2.38
CA ALA A 69 -6.25 2.86 1.45
C ALA A 69 -5.37 2.65 0.20
N THR A 70 -4.14 2.16 0.37
CA THR A 70 -3.24 1.88 -0.78
C THR A 70 -3.72 0.71 -1.63
N GLU A 71 -4.30 -0.33 -1.02
CA GLU A 71 -4.90 -1.45 -1.74
C GLU A 71 -6.12 -1.00 -2.56
N HIS A 72 -6.94 -0.12 -1.99
CA HIS A 72 -8.07 0.47 -2.72
C HIS A 72 -7.59 1.30 -3.92
N GLN A 73 -6.57 2.15 -3.74
CA GLN A 73 -5.96 2.90 -4.84
C GLN A 73 -5.39 1.97 -5.92
N ASN A 74 -4.74 0.87 -5.53
CA ASN A 74 -4.21 -0.11 -6.48
C ASN A 74 -5.33 -0.76 -7.31
N LYS A 75 -6.48 -1.08 -6.69
CA LYS A 75 -7.66 -1.60 -7.40
C LYS A 75 -8.19 -0.60 -8.44
N LEU A 76 -8.29 0.67 -8.06
CA LEU A 76 -8.72 1.73 -8.99
C LEU A 76 -7.75 1.89 -10.17
N LEU A 77 -6.45 1.88 -9.92
CA LEU A 77 -5.44 1.95 -10.97
C LEU A 77 -5.50 0.75 -11.93
N LYS A 78 -5.72 -0.46 -11.39
CA LYS A 78 -5.92 -1.67 -12.21
C LYS A 78 -7.17 -1.58 -13.08
N ALA A 79 -8.26 -1.04 -12.56
CA ALA A 79 -9.47 -0.82 -13.34
C ALA A 79 -9.21 0.18 -14.48
N ALA A 80 -8.56 1.31 -14.19
CA ALA A 80 -8.20 2.30 -15.21
C ALA A 80 -7.27 1.74 -16.29
N LEU A 81 -6.31 0.87 -15.94
CA LEU A 81 -5.47 0.18 -16.91
C LEU A 81 -6.28 -0.72 -17.87
N GLY A 82 -7.29 -1.42 -17.36
CA GLY A 82 -8.20 -2.21 -18.21
C GLY A 82 -9.00 -1.36 -19.20
N GLU A 83 -9.39 -0.14 -18.82
CA GLU A 83 -10.02 0.81 -19.73
C GLU A 83 -9.06 1.25 -20.85
N VAL A 84 -7.80 1.52 -20.53
CA VAL A 84 -6.77 1.89 -21.53
C VAL A 84 -6.58 0.79 -22.58
N ASP A 85 -6.51 -0.48 -22.16
CA ASP A 85 -6.43 -1.60 -23.10
C ASP A 85 -7.66 -1.68 -24.02
N THR A 86 -8.84 -1.38 -23.47
CA THR A 86 -10.09 -1.33 -24.24
C THR A 86 -10.06 -0.21 -25.28
N TYR A 87 -9.63 1.00 -24.90
CA TYR A 87 -9.49 2.12 -25.83
C TYR A 87 -8.42 1.87 -26.90
N ARG A 88 -7.32 1.21 -26.55
CA ARG A 88 -6.30 0.80 -27.53
C ARG A 88 -6.90 -0.11 -28.59
N HIS A 89 -7.63 -1.15 -28.18
CA HIS A 89 -8.27 -2.07 -29.11
C HIS A 89 -9.34 -1.39 -29.99
N GLN A 90 -10.13 -0.48 -29.42
CA GLN A 90 -11.08 0.34 -30.18
C GLN A 90 -10.36 1.21 -31.23
N THR A 91 -9.21 1.80 -30.87
CA THR A 91 -8.41 2.61 -31.79
C THR A 91 -7.85 1.78 -32.94
N GLU A 92 -7.31 0.59 -32.65
CA GLU A 92 -6.83 -0.36 -33.66
C GLU A 92 -7.96 -0.77 -34.62
N THR A 93 -9.15 -1.05 -34.09
CA THR A 93 -10.33 -1.42 -34.89
C THR A 93 -10.76 -0.26 -35.79
N GLN A 94 -10.81 0.96 -35.25
CA GLN A 94 -11.15 2.15 -36.02
C GLN A 94 -10.13 2.44 -37.13
N GLN A 95 -8.85 2.23 -36.86
CA GLN A 95 -7.77 2.40 -37.84
C GLN A 95 -7.97 1.46 -39.04
N VAL A 96 -8.28 0.19 -38.80
CA VAL A 96 -8.58 -0.78 -39.87
C VAL A 96 -9.79 -0.33 -40.70
N VAL A 97 -10.85 0.17 -40.06
CA VAL A 97 -12.03 0.68 -40.77
C VAL A 97 -11.69 1.89 -41.63
N ILE A 98 -10.86 2.81 -41.12
CA ILE A 98 -10.40 3.99 -41.87
C ILE A 98 -9.62 3.55 -43.11
N GLU A 99 -8.69 2.62 -42.98
CA GLU A 99 -7.88 2.11 -44.10
C GLU A 99 -8.75 1.42 -45.17
N GLN A 100 -9.76 0.66 -44.76
CA GLN A 100 -10.73 0.05 -45.67
C GLN A 100 -11.54 1.11 -46.42
N LEU A 101 -12.06 2.13 -45.71
CA LEU A 101 -12.82 3.21 -46.33
C LEU A 101 -11.95 4.04 -47.28
N GLN A 102 -10.71 4.34 -46.92
CA GLN A 102 -9.76 5.02 -47.80
C GLN A 102 -9.53 4.22 -49.08
N THR A 103 -9.35 2.89 -48.97
CA THR A 103 -9.20 2.00 -50.12
C THR A 103 -10.44 2.04 -51.01
N GLN A 104 -11.64 1.97 -50.43
CA GLN A 104 -12.90 2.07 -51.19
C GLN A 104 -13.04 3.42 -51.91
N VAL A 105 -12.71 4.53 -51.26
CA VAL A 105 -12.72 5.86 -51.88
C VAL A 105 -11.72 5.94 -53.04
N LYS A 106 -10.50 5.40 -52.88
CA LYS A 106 -9.50 5.33 -53.96
C LYS A 106 -10.05 4.55 -55.16
N GLN A 107 -10.67 3.40 -54.93
CA GLN A 107 -11.31 2.61 -55.99
C GLN A 107 -12.45 3.37 -56.67
N LEU A 108 -13.34 4.01 -55.90
CA LEU A 108 -14.44 4.80 -56.44
C LEU A 108 -13.96 5.98 -57.28
N ARG A 109 -12.89 6.66 -56.86
CA ARG A 109 -12.27 7.74 -57.65
C ARG A 109 -11.73 7.22 -58.98
N ILE A 110 -11.04 6.08 -58.97
CA ILE A 110 -10.52 5.44 -60.18
C ILE A 110 -11.66 5.01 -61.12
N THR A 111 -12.70 4.36 -60.59
CA THR A 111 -13.83 3.91 -61.42
C THR A 111 -14.59 5.10 -62.00
N ASN A 112 -14.82 6.15 -61.21
CA ASN A 112 -15.46 7.38 -61.68
C ASN A 112 -14.65 8.04 -62.80
N TYR A 113 -13.34 8.18 -62.64
CA TYR A 113 -12.46 8.71 -63.68
C TYR A 113 -12.53 7.89 -64.98
N ARG A 114 -12.47 6.56 -64.88
CA ARG A 114 -12.60 5.67 -66.05
C ARG A 114 -13.94 5.87 -66.76
N LEU A 115 -15.04 5.99 -66.01
CA LEU A 115 -16.36 6.25 -66.57
C LEU A 115 -16.42 7.61 -67.28
N GLN A 116 -15.84 8.66 -66.71
CA GLN A 116 -15.76 9.98 -67.35
C GLN A 116 -15.04 9.89 -68.70
N CYS A 117 -13.92 9.17 -68.77
CA CYS A 117 -13.20 8.94 -70.04
C CYS A 117 -14.08 8.19 -71.08
N VAL A 118 -14.81 7.16 -70.66
CA VAL A 118 -15.70 6.41 -71.56
C VAL A 118 -16.85 7.29 -72.06
N VAL A 119 -17.49 8.08 -71.20
CA VAL A 119 -18.57 9.00 -71.59
C VAL A 119 -18.08 9.99 -72.64
N GLN A 120 -16.90 10.59 -72.44
CA GLN A 120 -16.31 11.51 -73.41
C GLN A 120 -16.03 10.86 -74.78
N GLN A 121 -15.60 9.59 -74.79
CA GLN A 121 -15.36 8.87 -76.05
C GLN A 121 -16.66 8.58 -76.83
N ASN A 122 -17.79 8.52 -76.15
CA ASN A 122 -19.09 8.19 -76.74
C ASN A 122 -19.97 9.43 -77.02
N GLU A 123 -19.50 10.65 -76.74
CA GLU A 123 -20.24 11.85 -77.12
C GLU A 123 -20.26 12.01 -78.65
N PRO A 124 -21.45 12.17 -79.28
CA PRO A 124 -21.55 12.40 -80.71
C PRO A 124 -20.84 13.73 -81.04
N ARG A 125 -19.92 13.70 -82.01
CA ARG A 125 -19.05 14.80 -82.49
C ARG A 125 -19.78 16.03 -83.07
N GLY A 126 -20.82 16.54 -82.40
CA GLY A 126 -21.72 17.58 -82.90
C GLY A 126 -21.56 18.97 -82.28
N GLY A 127 -20.72 19.16 -81.25
CA GLY A 127 -20.56 20.45 -80.57
C GLY A 127 -19.11 20.92 -80.55
N GLN A 128 -18.85 22.11 -81.06
CA GLN A 128 -17.54 22.77 -81.06
C GLN A 128 -16.99 22.93 -79.63
N GLY A 129 -15.95 22.18 -79.29
CA GLY A 129 -15.20 22.39 -78.06
C GLY A 129 -14.01 21.43 -77.98
N PHE A 130 -12.80 21.97 -77.89
CA PHE A 130 -11.62 21.20 -77.51
C PHE A 130 -11.81 20.71 -76.07
N PHE A 131 -12.38 19.51 -75.92
CA PHE A 131 -12.59 18.90 -74.62
C PHE A 131 -11.33 18.13 -74.23
N LEU A 132 -10.56 18.71 -73.31
CA LEU A 132 -9.43 18.05 -72.68
C LEU A 132 -9.95 16.89 -71.80
N PRO A 133 -9.22 15.77 -71.72
CA PRO A 133 -9.58 14.68 -70.81
C PRO A 133 -9.65 15.20 -69.37
N PRO A 134 -10.51 14.59 -68.52
CA PRO A 134 -10.60 15.00 -67.14
C PRO A 134 -9.24 14.75 -66.47
N PRO A 135 -8.85 15.55 -65.47
CA PRO A 135 -7.63 15.29 -64.73
C PRO A 135 -7.75 13.97 -63.95
N PRO A 136 -6.67 13.17 -63.86
CA PRO A 136 -6.68 11.95 -63.07
C PRO A 136 -6.90 12.26 -61.58
N PRO A 137 -7.60 11.39 -60.84
CA PRO A 137 -7.91 11.64 -59.44
C PRO A 137 -6.67 11.55 -58.56
N ASP A 138 -6.60 12.42 -57.55
CA ASP A 138 -5.62 12.30 -56.48
C ASP A 138 -6.02 11.13 -55.54
N ILE A 139 -5.15 10.14 -55.43
CA ILE A 139 -5.38 8.88 -54.73
C ILE A 139 -4.30 8.59 -53.67
N PHE A 140 -3.45 9.58 -53.35
CA PHE A 140 -2.42 9.44 -52.33
C PHE A 140 -2.97 9.80 -50.96
#